data_AF-A0A7Y7J072-F1
#
_entry.id   AF-A0A7Y7J072-F1
#
_cell.length_a   1.000
_cell.length_b   1.000
_cell.length_c   1.000
_cell.angle_alpha   90.00
_cell.angle_beta   90.00
_cell.angle_gamma   90.00
#
_symmetry.space_group_name_H-M   'P 1'
#
loop_
_entity.id
_entity.type
_entity.pdbx_description
1 polymer ?
#
loop_
_entity_poly.entity_id
_entity_poly.type
_entity_poly.pdbx_seq_one_letter_code
_entity_poly.pdbx_strand_id
1 'polypeptide(L)'
;APDGDDVARAGGMTLTRQGAMIAIDRPGENFRGQAGRLGGAPRPDIGGRYHCAELDATLEIVMAGDDVGYVACSGFLGDGPMQPIHAVGEDVWIMPCRRSMDAPAPGRWTIHVTRGADGAVSGLRIGCWLARDLRYARLA
;
A
#
# COMPACT_ATOMS: atom_id res chain seq x y z
N ALA A 1 -25.87 -23.09 -14.68
CA ALA A 1 -26.17 -21.85 -13.94
C ALA A 1 -24.87 -21.35 -13.32
N PRO A 2 -24.54 -20.05 -13.30
CA PRO A 2 -23.33 -19.59 -12.63
C PRO A 2 -23.63 -19.47 -11.13
N ASP A 3 -23.83 -20.61 -10.46
CA ASP A 3 -24.05 -20.69 -9.02
C ASP A 3 -22.70 -20.81 -8.32
N GLY A 4 -22.03 -19.68 -8.14
CA GLY A 4 -20.93 -19.55 -7.18
C GLY A 4 -21.40 -18.64 -6.06
N ASP A 5 -21.51 -19.17 -4.83
CA ASP A 5 -21.85 -18.40 -3.64
C ASP A 5 -20.96 -17.14 -3.56
N ASP A 6 -21.53 -15.96 -3.31
CA ASP A 6 -20.83 -14.66 -3.22
C ASP A 6 -19.91 -14.57 -1.98
N VAL A 7 -19.58 -15.72 -1.39
CA VAL A 7 -18.86 -15.86 -0.13
C VAL A 7 -17.65 -16.79 -0.29
N ALA A 8 -16.47 -16.27 0.03
CA ALA A 8 -15.25 -17.06 0.18
C ALA A 8 -14.87 -17.18 1.66
N ARG A 9 -14.48 -18.39 2.09
CA ARG A 9 -14.18 -18.69 3.51
C ARG A 9 -12.81 -19.35 3.64
N ALA A 10 -12.08 -18.94 4.68
CA ALA A 10 -10.84 -19.56 5.15
C ALA A 10 -10.87 -19.64 6.69
N GLY A 11 -9.93 -20.37 7.30
CA GLY A 11 -9.97 -20.73 8.73
C GLY A 11 -10.14 -19.57 9.74
N GLY A 12 -9.92 -18.32 9.36
CA GLY A 12 -10.18 -17.15 10.20
C GLY A 12 -10.73 -15.93 9.45
N MET A 13 -11.21 -16.11 8.21
CA MET A 13 -11.65 -14.99 7.36
C MET A 13 -12.85 -15.38 6.51
N THR A 14 -13.83 -14.49 6.45
CA THR A 14 -14.92 -14.54 5.49
C THR A 14 -14.87 -13.30 4.60
N LEU A 15 -14.97 -13.51 3.30
CA LEU A 15 -15.12 -12.47 2.29
C LEU A 15 -16.51 -12.60 1.67
N THR A 16 -17.27 -11.51 1.62
CA THR A 16 -18.59 -11.48 0.98
C THR A 16 -18.62 -10.38 -0.08
N ARG A 17 -18.90 -10.75 -1.33
CA ARG A 17 -19.11 -9.78 -2.41
C ARG A 17 -20.44 -9.06 -2.18
N GLN A 18 -20.39 -7.73 -2.24
CA GLN A 18 -21.55 -6.84 -2.13
C GLN A 18 -21.50 -5.85 -3.30
N GLY A 19 -21.90 -6.32 -4.49
CA GLY A 19 -21.76 -5.55 -5.72
C GLY A 19 -20.29 -5.26 -6.06
N ALA A 20 -19.91 -3.98 -6.07
CA ALA A 20 -18.53 -3.53 -6.33
C ALA A 20 -17.62 -3.57 -5.08
N MET A 21 -18.17 -3.90 -3.91
CA MET A 21 -17.46 -3.98 -2.65
C MET A 21 -17.22 -5.44 -2.23
N ILE A 22 -16.19 -5.66 -1.42
CA ILE A 22 -15.97 -6.90 -0.69
C ILE A 22 -16.00 -6.57 0.80
N ALA A 23 -16.93 -7.16 1.54
CA ALA A 23 -16.91 -7.16 2.99
C ALA A 23 -15.92 -8.22 3.50
N ILE A 24 -15.13 -7.85 4.50
CA ILE A 24 -14.09 -8.67 5.12
C ILE A 24 -14.43 -8.82 6.60
N ASP A 25 -14.58 -10.04 7.09
CA ASP A 25 -14.75 -10.34 8.51
C ASP A 25 -13.65 -11.30 8.98
N ARG A 26 -12.89 -10.88 9.99
CA ARG A 26 -11.82 -11.64 10.66
C ARG A 26 -12.05 -11.57 12.17
N PRO A 27 -12.99 -12.37 12.70
CA PRO A 27 -13.46 -12.24 14.08
C PRO A 27 -12.35 -12.50 15.11
N GLY A 28 -11.40 -13.41 14.83
CA GLY A 28 -10.26 -13.68 15.70
C GLY A 28 -9.31 -12.50 15.89
N GLU A 29 -9.41 -11.48 15.04
CA GLU A 29 -8.62 -10.24 15.10
C GLU A 29 -9.50 -9.03 15.43
N ASN A 30 -10.78 -9.25 15.78
CA ASN A 30 -11.80 -8.21 15.93
C ASN A 30 -11.83 -7.22 14.75
N PHE A 31 -11.61 -7.72 13.54
CA PHE A 31 -11.51 -6.88 12.35
C PHE A 31 -12.71 -7.10 11.43
N ARG A 32 -13.38 -5.99 11.11
CA ARG A 32 -14.35 -5.89 10.01
C ARG A 32 -13.93 -4.75 9.10
N GLY A 33 -13.95 -5.02 7.81
CA GLY A 33 -13.54 -4.06 6.80
C GLY A 33 -14.38 -4.16 5.54
N GLN A 34 -14.28 -3.14 4.71
CA GLN A 34 -14.84 -3.13 3.36
C GLN A 34 -13.75 -2.69 2.39
N ALA A 35 -13.68 -3.34 1.25
CA ALA A 35 -12.75 -2.99 0.18
C ALA A 35 -13.54 -2.71 -1.10
N GLY A 36 -13.32 -1.54 -1.68
CA GLY A 36 -13.80 -1.21 -3.01
C GLY A 36 -12.84 -1.71 -4.08
N ARG A 37 -13.38 -2.00 -5.26
CA ARG A 37 -12.56 -2.25 -6.44
C ARG A 37 -11.71 -1.01 -6.75
N LEU A 38 -10.40 -1.20 -6.87
CA LEU A 38 -9.51 -0.17 -7.40
C LEU A 38 -9.77 0.04 -8.89
N GLY A 39 -9.77 1.29 -9.33
CA GLY A 39 -9.93 1.69 -10.73
C GLY A 39 -8.96 2.81 -11.10
N GLY A 40 -9.16 3.40 -12.28
CA GLY A 40 -8.31 4.47 -12.80
C GLY A 40 -6.96 3.98 -13.34
N ALA A 41 -6.31 4.84 -14.12
CA ALA A 41 -4.97 4.57 -14.67
C ALA A 41 -3.89 5.01 -13.68
N PRO A 42 -2.72 4.32 -13.65
CA PRO A 42 -1.58 4.77 -12.87
C PRO A 42 -1.18 6.21 -13.19
N ARG A 43 -0.79 6.97 -12.16
CA ARG A 43 -0.21 8.31 -12.30
C ARG A 43 1.27 8.26 -11.87
N PRO A 44 2.23 8.40 -12.79
CA PRO A 44 3.65 8.25 -12.46
C PRO A 44 4.29 9.49 -11.81
N ASP A 45 3.51 10.51 -11.45
CA ASP A 45 3.98 11.77 -10.86
C ASP A 45 4.38 11.64 -9.37
N ILE A 46 4.59 10.41 -8.87
CA ILE A 46 4.92 10.11 -7.47
C ILE A 46 6.41 10.08 -7.17
N GLY A 47 7.26 10.32 -8.18
CA GLY A 47 8.70 10.43 -7.99
C GLY A 47 9.07 11.57 -7.03
N GLY A 48 10.06 11.31 -6.18
CA GLY A 48 10.57 12.28 -5.20
C GLY A 48 10.84 11.68 -3.83
N ARG A 49 11.10 12.56 -2.87
CA ARG A 49 11.41 12.19 -1.48
C ARG A 49 10.26 12.50 -0.55
N TYR A 50 10.09 11.66 0.46
CA TYR A 50 9.03 11.78 1.45
C TYR A 50 9.58 11.51 2.85
N HIS A 51 9.02 12.14 3.88
CA HIS A 51 9.44 11.97 5.28
C HIS A 51 8.27 11.56 6.16
N CYS A 52 8.50 10.55 7.01
CA CYS A 52 7.59 10.15 8.07
C CYS A 52 8.12 10.68 9.40
N ALA A 53 7.43 11.68 9.96
CA ALA A 53 7.81 12.29 11.23
C ALA A 53 7.78 11.31 12.41
N GLU A 54 6.85 10.35 12.40
CA GLU A 54 6.73 9.35 13.47
C GLU A 54 7.94 8.42 13.56
N LEU A 55 8.46 7.99 12.41
CA LEU A 55 9.59 7.06 12.35
C LEU A 55 10.95 7.76 12.22
N ASP A 56 10.94 9.06 12.00
CA ASP A 56 12.07 9.86 11.52
C ASP A 56 12.81 9.15 10.37
N ALA A 57 12.05 8.80 9.34
CA ALA A 57 12.52 8.03 8.20
C ALA A 57 12.12 8.69 6.88
N THR A 58 12.95 8.51 5.86
CA THR A 58 12.68 9.01 4.50
C THR A 58 12.47 7.88 3.52
N LEU A 59 11.61 8.13 2.53
CA LEU A 59 11.46 7.32 1.35
C LEU A 59 11.89 8.12 0.12
N GLU A 60 12.63 7.50 -0.78
CA GLU A 60 12.92 8.04 -2.10
C GLU A 60 12.28 7.15 -3.15
N ILE A 61 11.47 7.73 -4.04
CA ILE A 61 10.82 7.04 -5.15
C ILE A 61 11.40 7.56 -6.47
N VAL A 62 11.87 6.63 -7.30
CA VAL A 62 12.35 6.87 -8.66
C VAL A 62 11.47 6.09 -9.63
N MET A 63 10.92 6.77 -10.62
CA MET A 63 10.07 6.13 -11.64
C MET A 63 10.91 5.47 -12.72
N ALA A 64 10.48 4.29 -13.16
CA ALA A 64 11.10 3.52 -14.25
C ALA A 64 10.13 3.28 -15.43
N GLY A 65 8.93 3.84 -15.35
CA GLY A 65 7.85 3.75 -16.32
C GLY A 65 6.57 4.34 -15.73
N ASP A 66 5.45 4.18 -16.43
CA ASP A 66 4.16 4.74 -16.00
C ASP A 66 3.54 3.97 -14.81
N ASP A 67 3.81 2.67 -14.72
CA ASP A 67 3.24 1.74 -13.74
C ASP A 67 4.30 1.02 -12.89
N VAL A 68 5.59 1.36 -13.07
CA VAL A 68 6.72 0.76 -12.34
C VAL A 68 7.66 1.85 -11.82
N GLY A 69 8.09 1.69 -10.57
CA GLY A 69 9.11 2.51 -9.95
C GLY A 69 9.97 1.71 -8.99
N TYR A 70 10.89 2.39 -8.34
CA TYR A 70 11.74 1.85 -7.28
C TYR A 70 11.66 2.77 -6.06
N VAL A 71 11.71 2.17 -4.87
CA VAL A 71 11.69 2.88 -3.60
C VAL A 71 12.83 2.44 -2.70
N ALA A 72 13.51 3.39 -2.06
CA ALA A 72 14.48 3.14 -1.00
C ALA A 72 13.98 3.74 0.31
N CYS A 73 14.22 3.04 1.42
CA CYS A 73 13.91 3.49 2.77
C CYS A 73 15.21 3.83 3.50
N SER A 74 15.29 5.01 4.10
CA SER A 74 16.42 5.45 4.91
C SER A 74 15.95 5.90 6.29
N GLY A 75 16.70 5.57 7.33
CA GLY A 75 16.40 5.98 8.70
C GLY A 75 17.52 5.60 9.65
N PHE A 76 17.24 5.53 10.95
CA PHE A 76 18.27 5.25 11.96
C PHE A 76 18.99 3.90 11.80
N LEU A 77 18.39 2.94 11.10
CA LEU A 77 18.98 1.63 10.79
C LEU A 77 19.85 1.64 9.51
N GLY A 78 20.02 2.79 8.87
CA GLY A 78 20.79 2.98 7.65
C GLY A 78 19.93 3.09 6.39
N ASP A 79 20.60 2.97 5.24
CA ASP A 79 20.00 3.09 3.92
C ASP A 79 19.64 1.73 3.32
N GLY A 80 18.37 1.56 3.00
CA GLY A 80 17.84 0.36 2.36
C GLY A 80 18.08 0.36 0.84
N PRO A 81 18.24 -0.82 0.23
CA PRO A 81 18.38 -0.93 -1.22
C PRO A 81 17.06 -0.60 -1.93
N MET A 82 17.16 -0.08 -3.16
CA MET A 82 16.01 0.14 -4.04
C MET A 82 15.18 -1.14 -4.22
N GLN A 83 13.90 -1.07 -3.86
CA GLN A 83 12.91 -2.14 -4.03
C GLN A 83 11.91 -1.76 -5.13
N PRO A 84 11.50 -2.70 -5.99
CA PRO A 84 10.53 -2.40 -7.04
C PRO A 84 9.14 -2.14 -6.44
N ILE A 85 8.44 -1.16 -7.01
CA ILE A 85 7.02 -0.89 -6.78
C ILE A 85 6.26 -0.96 -8.10
N HIS A 86 4.99 -1.36 -8.05
CA HIS A 86 4.11 -1.37 -9.22
C HIS A 86 2.72 -0.85 -8.86
N ALA A 87 2.10 -0.16 -9.81
CA ALA A 87 0.76 0.36 -9.65
C ALA A 87 -0.30 -0.76 -9.73
N VAL A 88 -1.38 -0.61 -8.97
CA VAL A 88 -2.54 -1.52 -8.99
C VAL A 88 -3.87 -0.77 -9.16
N GLY A 89 -3.79 0.55 -9.38
CA GLY A 89 -4.89 1.47 -9.63
C GLY A 89 -4.37 2.90 -9.65
N GLU A 90 -5.26 3.87 -9.88
CA GLU A 90 -4.93 5.28 -9.67
C GLU A 90 -4.51 5.49 -8.21
N ASP A 91 -3.34 6.08 -8.00
CA ASP A 91 -2.79 6.45 -6.69
C ASP A 91 -2.56 5.29 -5.69
N VAL A 92 -2.61 4.04 -6.14
CA VAL A 92 -2.35 2.87 -5.30
C VAL A 92 -1.24 2.00 -5.90
N TRP A 93 -0.19 1.80 -5.10
CA TRP A 93 1.01 1.06 -5.46
C TRP A 93 1.32 -0.03 -4.45
N ILE A 94 2.04 -1.05 -4.89
CA ILE A 94 2.47 -2.17 -4.05
C ILE A 94 3.99 -2.22 -4.00
N MET A 95 4.53 -2.27 -2.78
CA MET A 95 5.94 -2.53 -2.49
C MET A 95 6.08 -3.92 -1.83
N PRO A 96 6.56 -4.94 -2.57
CA PRO A 96 6.82 -6.26 -1.99
C PRO A 96 8.05 -6.23 -1.06
N CYS A 97 7.90 -6.73 0.16
CA CYS A 97 8.99 -6.98 1.10
C CYS A 97 9.12 -8.50 1.32
N ARG A 98 10.08 -9.13 0.63
CA ARG A 98 10.27 -10.59 0.68
C ARG A 98 11.15 -11.06 1.84
N ARG A 99 12.01 -10.19 2.36
CA ARG A 99 12.99 -10.48 3.40
C ARG A 99 13.08 -9.30 4.36
N SER A 100 13.16 -9.59 5.66
CA SER A 100 13.31 -8.63 6.74
C SER A 100 14.16 -9.24 7.85
N MET A 101 14.42 -8.45 8.90
CA MET A 101 15.15 -8.94 10.09
C MET A 101 14.38 -10.02 10.85
N ASP A 102 13.06 -9.88 10.97
CA ASP A 102 12.17 -10.84 11.63
C ASP A 102 11.35 -11.65 10.61
N ALA A 103 10.76 -12.77 11.06
CA ALA A 103 9.97 -13.69 10.25
C ALA A 103 8.56 -13.94 10.85
N PRO A 104 7.50 -13.97 10.02
CA PRO A 104 7.52 -13.75 8.58
C PRO A 104 7.77 -12.29 8.21
N ALA A 105 8.30 -12.06 7.00
CA ALA A 105 8.44 -10.71 6.49
C ALA A 105 7.06 -10.02 6.35
N PRO A 106 7.01 -8.66 6.37
CA PRO A 106 5.75 -7.92 6.30
C PRO A 106 4.85 -8.23 5.10
N GLY A 107 5.40 -8.84 4.05
CA GLY A 107 4.67 -9.22 2.85
C GLY A 107 4.56 -8.05 1.89
N ARG A 108 3.34 -7.61 1.57
CA ARG A 108 3.11 -6.46 0.68
C ARG A 108 2.79 -5.22 1.49
N TRP A 109 3.55 -4.16 1.27
CA TRP A 109 3.18 -2.83 1.67
C TRP A 109 2.32 -2.19 0.58
N THR A 110 1.21 -1.58 0.99
CA THR A 110 0.38 -0.72 0.15
C THR A 110 0.84 0.71 0.32
N ILE A 111 1.07 1.39 -0.79
CA ILE A 111 1.38 2.82 -0.84
C ILE A 111 0.15 3.50 -1.47
N HIS A 112 -0.51 4.35 -0.70
CA HIS A 112 -1.63 5.17 -1.16
C HIS A 112 -1.17 6.61 -1.24
N VAL A 113 -1.12 7.16 -2.45
CA VAL A 113 -0.73 8.54 -2.70
C VAL A 113 -1.78 9.49 -2.15
N THR A 114 -1.36 10.53 -1.44
CA THR A 114 -2.24 11.62 -1.03
C THR A 114 -1.95 12.84 -1.90
N ARG A 115 -3.01 13.53 -2.31
CA ARG A 115 -2.92 14.70 -3.18
C ARG A 115 -3.52 15.94 -2.52
N GLY A 116 -2.94 17.09 -2.82
CA GLY A 116 -3.48 18.39 -2.47
C GLY A 116 -4.69 18.77 -3.34
N ALA A 117 -5.29 19.93 -3.04
CA ALA A 117 -6.43 20.45 -3.78
C ALA A 117 -6.13 20.79 -5.25
N ASP A 118 -4.86 21.04 -5.57
CA ASP A 118 -4.33 21.25 -6.92
C ASP A 118 -4.09 19.94 -7.70
N GLY A 119 -4.34 18.78 -7.08
CA GLY A 119 -4.08 17.46 -7.65
C GLY A 119 -2.61 17.05 -7.64
N ALA A 120 -1.72 17.87 -7.06
CA ALA A 120 -0.31 17.54 -6.88
C ALA A 120 -0.13 16.55 -5.73
N VAL A 121 0.90 15.71 -5.82
CA VAL A 121 1.24 14.77 -4.73
C VAL A 121 1.67 15.56 -3.49
N SER A 122 0.94 15.39 -2.39
CA SER A 122 1.24 15.99 -1.08
C SER A 122 1.97 15.02 -0.15
N GLY A 123 1.82 13.72 -0.37
CA GLY A 123 2.39 12.71 0.51
C GLY A 123 1.96 11.29 0.17
N LEU A 124 2.21 10.37 1.09
CA LEU A 124 1.86 8.95 0.99
C LEU A 124 1.28 8.46 2.32
N ARG A 125 0.37 7.49 2.25
CA ARG A 125 -0.03 6.63 3.36
C ARG A 125 0.43 5.21 3.06
N ILE A 126 1.27 4.67 3.92
CA ILE A 126 1.93 3.38 3.70
C ILE A 126 1.55 2.41 4.80
N GLY A 127 1.23 1.18 4.43
CA GLY A 127 0.90 0.17 5.42
C GLY A 127 0.88 -1.24 4.90
N CYS A 128 1.01 -2.18 5.83
CA CYS A 128 0.75 -3.59 5.67
C CYS A 128 -0.16 -4.04 6.83
N TRP A 129 -0.43 -5.33 6.96
CA TRP A 129 -1.26 -5.82 8.08
C TRP A 129 -0.66 -5.49 9.46
N LEU A 130 0.67 -5.58 9.57
CA LEU A 130 1.45 -5.42 10.81
C LEU A 130 1.62 -3.95 11.25
N ALA A 131 1.64 -3.01 10.31
CA ALA A 131 1.80 -1.58 10.57
C ALA A 131 0.97 -0.79 9.56
N ARG A 132 0.02 0.02 10.05
CA ARG A 132 -1.02 0.65 9.24
C ARG A 132 -0.94 2.17 9.35
N ASP A 133 -1.29 2.85 8.26
CA ASP A 133 -1.43 4.32 8.20
C ASP A 133 -0.16 5.10 8.56
N LEU A 134 1.03 4.63 8.16
CA LEU A 134 2.25 5.43 8.26
C LEU A 134 2.17 6.60 7.28
N ARG A 135 2.25 7.81 7.82
CA ARG A 135 2.08 9.04 7.05
C ARG A 135 3.43 9.61 6.65
N TYR A 136 3.57 9.83 5.35
CA TYR A 136 4.74 10.45 4.76
C TYR A 136 4.33 11.75 4.08
N ALA A 137 4.98 12.86 4.43
CA ALA A 137 4.83 14.13 3.74
C ALA A 137 5.85 14.22 2.60
N ARG A 138 5.46 14.76 1.45
CA ARG A 138 6.41 15.02 0.36
C ARG A 138 7.40 16.10 0.81
N LEU A 139 8.67 15.86 0.58
CA LEU A 139 9.72 16.86 0.79
C LEU A 139 9.79 17.77 -0.44
N ALA A 140 10.06 19.06 -0.18
CA ALA A 140 10.24 20.08 -1.21
C ALA A 140 11.45 19.79 -2.12
#